data_AF-A0A6H5IVZ4-F1
#
_entry.id   AF-A0A6H5IVZ4-F1
#
_cell.length_a   1.000
_cell.length_b   1.000
_cell.length_c   1.000
_cell.angle_alpha   90.00
_cell.angle_beta   90.00
_cell.angle_gamma   90.00
#
_symmetry.space_group_name_H-M   'P 1'
#
loop_
_entity.id
_entity.type
_entity.pdbx_description
1 polymer ?
#
loop_
_entity_poly.entity_id
_entity_poly.type
_entity_poly.pdbx_seq_one_letter_code
_entity_poly.pdbx_strand_id
1 'polypeptide(L)'
;MVRATALPRRTRLMLVRSLVFPHLDYGAGLLADLSRELTTRMERCMNAALRFVTGISRFDHITPSYVACGLLKYRRRHDYLALCLLASTLRRGVPAYLADRLSFVRRGAPGSLRRSHLELKIPWAATSSLQNAFFVHTARLWNDLPQRDL
;
A
#
# COMPACT_ATOMS: atom_id res chain seq x y z
N MET A 1 21.38 -26.63 -9.11
CA MET A 1 21.06 -26.20 -10.49
C MET A 1 20.95 -24.68 -10.53
N VAL A 2 22.03 -23.99 -10.92
CA VAL A 2 22.02 -22.54 -11.12
C VAL A 2 21.35 -22.27 -12.46
N ARG A 3 20.17 -21.64 -12.48
CA ARG A 3 19.61 -21.15 -13.74
C ARG A 3 20.54 -20.06 -14.26
N ALA A 4 21.27 -20.35 -15.34
CA ALA A 4 22.05 -19.34 -16.05
C ALA A 4 21.08 -18.27 -16.56
N THR A 5 21.01 -17.14 -15.86
CA THR A 5 20.17 -16.01 -16.27
C THR A 5 21.01 -15.11 -17.18
N ALA A 6 20.61 -15.00 -18.44
CA ALA A 6 21.30 -14.21 -19.46
C ALA A 6 21.38 -12.69 -19.15
N LEU A 7 20.66 -12.22 -18.13
CA LEU A 7 20.55 -10.81 -17.76
C LEU A 7 21.10 -10.54 -16.36
N PRO A 8 21.90 -9.47 -16.16
CA PRO A 8 22.31 -9.01 -14.83
C PRO A 8 21.10 -8.78 -13.91
N ARG A 9 21.27 -9.07 -12.61
CA ARG A 9 20.21 -8.90 -11.60
C ARG A 9 19.61 -7.48 -11.61
N ARG A 10 20.46 -6.46 -11.76
CA ARG A 10 20.03 -5.06 -11.83
C ARG A 10 19.08 -4.81 -13.02
N THR A 11 19.43 -5.32 -14.20
CA THR A 11 18.61 -5.20 -15.41
C THR A 11 17.26 -5.91 -15.24
N ARG A 12 17.27 -7.13 -14.68
CA ARG A 12 16.02 -7.84 -14.35
C ARG A 12 15.12 -7.05 -13.39
N LEU A 13 15.71 -6.45 -12.36
CA LEU A 13 14.97 -5.61 -11.42
C LEU A 13 14.38 -4.36 -12.10
N MET A 14 15.13 -3.72 -13.00
CA MET A 14 14.64 -2.58 -13.78
C MET A 14 13.46 -2.97 -14.68
N LEU A 15 13.54 -4.12 -15.36
CA LEU A 15 12.45 -4.63 -16.19
C LEU A 15 11.20 -4.91 -15.36
N VAL A 16 11.34 -5.58 -14.21
CA VAL A 16 10.20 -5.83 -13.31
C VAL A 16 9.58 -4.53 -12.81
N ARG A 17 10.39 -3.53 -12.43
CA ARG A 17 9.89 -2.23 -11.95
C ARG A 17 9.18 -1.42 -13.03
N SER A 18 9.62 -1.50 -14.28
CA SER A 18 9.06 -0.70 -15.39
C SER A 18 7.88 -1.38 -16.07
N LEU A 19 7.87 -2.71 -16.14
CA LEU A 19 6.89 -3.47 -16.92
C LEU A 19 5.88 -4.22 -16.06
N VAL A 20 6.25 -4.69 -14.86
CA VAL A 20 5.35 -5.54 -14.04
C VAL A 20 4.67 -4.71 -12.96
N PHE A 21 5.45 -3.93 -12.20
CA PHE A 21 4.93 -3.18 -11.06
C PHE A 21 3.83 -2.16 -11.42
N PRO A 22 3.87 -1.43 -12.55
CA PRO A 22 2.78 -0.54 -12.90
C PRO A 22 1.42 -1.25 -13.00
N HIS A 23 1.39 -2.49 -13.49
CA HIS A 23 0.16 -3.29 -13.54
C HIS A 23 -0.31 -3.77 -12.16
N LEU A 24 0.63 -4.10 -11.27
CA LEU A 24 0.30 -4.50 -9.89
C LEU A 24 -0.13 -3.30 -9.03
N ASP A 25 0.46 -2.14 -9.27
CA ASP A 25 0.29 -0.94 -8.44
C ASP A 25 -0.86 -0.05 -8.92
N TYR A 26 -1.30 -0.17 -10.18
CA TYR A 26 -2.41 0.62 -10.73
C TYR A 26 -3.65 0.59 -9.83
N GLY A 27 -3.99 -0.58 -9.29
CA GLY A 27 -5.14 -0.77 -8.43
C GLY A 27 -4.93 -0.36 -6.97
N ALA A 28 -3.69 -0.15 -6.52
CA ALA A 28 -3.39 -0.08 -5.09
C ALA A 28 -4.01 1.11 -4.37
N GLY A 29 -4.14 2.26 -5.04
CA GLY A 29 -4.78 3.45 -4.48
C GLY A 29 -6.30 3.46 -4.59
N LEU A 30 -6.90 2.68 -5.49
CA LEU A 30 -8.34 2.77 -5.82
C LEU A 30 -9.14 1.56 -5.33
N LEU A 31 -8.54 0.37 -5.38
CA LEU A 31 -9.13 -0.90 -4.96
C LEU A 31 -8.64 -1.22 -3.56
N ALA A 32 -9.12 -0.50 -2.55
CA ALA A 32 -8.81 -0.83 -1.17
C ALA A 32 -9.56 -2.11 -0.69
N ASP A 33 -10.65 -2.50 -1.38
CA ASP A 33 -11.39 -3.75 -1.13
C ASP A 33 -10.97 -4.87 -2.08
N LEU A 34 -9.74 -5.39 -1.94
CA LEU A 34 -9.36 -6.65 -2.58
C LEU A 34 -9.81 -7.84 -1.72
N SER A 35 -10.44 -8.83 -2.34
CA SER A 35 -10.68 -10.11 -1.66
C SER A 35 -9.36 -10.73 -1.19
N ARG A 36 -9.42 -11.54 -0.13
CA ARG A 36 -8.23 -12.26 0.38
C ARG A 36 -7.60 -13.14 -0.69
N GLU A 37 -8.43 -13.73 -1.55
CA GLU A 37 -7.99 -14.54 -2.67
C GLU A 37 -7.19 -13.70 -3.68
N LEU A 38 -7.74 -12.56 -4.10
CA LEU A 38 -7.06 -11.70 -5.07
C LEU A 38 -5.77 -11.11 -4.50
N THR A 39 -5.78 -10.72 -3.22
CA THR A 39 -4.57 -10.29 -2.50
C THR A 39 -3.49 -11.38 -2.52
N THR A 40 -3.87 -12.64 -2.29
CA THR A 40 -2.95 -13.78 -2.33
C THR A 40 -2.41 -14.00 -3.74
N ARG A 41 -3.24 -13.83 -4.78
CA ARG A 41 -2.81 -13.89 -6.18
C ARG A 41 -1.78 -12.80 -6.49
N MET A 42 -2.03 -11.55 -6.06
CA MET A 42 -1.10 -10.44 -6.24
C MET A 42 0.24 -10.66 -5.52
N GLU A 43 0.21 -11.15 -4.27
CA GLU A 43 1.42 -11.53 -3.54
C GLU A 43 2.22 -12.61 -4.28
N ARG A 44 1.55 -13.62 -4.84
CA ARG A 44 2.19 -14.68 -5.64
C ARG A 44 2.82 -14.13 -6.92
N CYS A 45 2.15 -13.22 -7.62
CA CYS A 45 2.69 -12.54 -8.80
C CYS A 45 3.96 -11.74 -8.45
N MET A 46 3.92 -10.96 -7.37
CA MET A 46 5.08 -10.19 -6.91
C MET A 46 6.23 -11.10 -6.46
N ASN A 47 5.93 -12.21 -5.76
CA ASN A 47 6.92 -13.22 -5.39
C ASN A 47 7.55 -13.87 -6.63
N ALA A 48 6.78 -14.19 -7.66
CA ALA A 48 7.28 -14.76 -8.90
C ALA A 48 8.21 -13.78 -9.64
N ALA A 49 7.81 -12.51 -9.74
CA ALA A 49 8.65 -11.47 -10.33
C ALA A 49 9.96 -11.30 -9.56
N LEU A 50 9.91 -11.36 -8.23
CA LEU A 50 11.10 -11.24 -7.40
C LEU A 50 12.02 -12.47 -7.50
N ARG A 51 11.45 -13.68 -7.61
CA ARG A 51 12.22 -14.90 -7.89
C ARG A 51 12.90 -14.85 -9.26
N PHE A 52 12.25 -14.26 -10.27
CA PHE A 52 12.89 -14.00 -11.56
C PHE A 52 14.09 -13.05 -11.40
N VAL A 53 13.99 -12.03 -10.56
CA VAL A 53 15.09 -11.08 -10.29
C VAL A 53 16.24 -11.73 -9.52
N THR A 54 15.96 -12.49 -8.47
CA THR A 54 17.00 -13.05 -7.58
C THR A 54 17.52 -14.41 -8.04
N GLY A 55 16.78 -15.12 -8.89
CA GLY A 55 17.16 -16.45 -9.39
C GLY A 55 17.04 -17.57 -8.35
N ILE A 56 16.40 -17.32 -7.21
CA ILE A 56 16.20 -18.32 -6.15
C ILE A 56 15.19 -19.40 -6.56
N SER A 57 15.26 -20.55 -5.90
CA SER A 57 14.35 -21.68 -6.13
C SER A 57 12.90 -21.34 -5.74
N ARG A 58 11.96 -22.12 -6.27
CA ARG A 58 10.53 -21.99 -5.94
C ARG A 58 10.25 -22.25 -4.45
N PHE A 59 11.09 -23.04 -3.79
CA PHE A 59 10.96 -23.42 -2.39
C PHE A 59 11.72 -22.50 -1.44
N ASP A 60 12.58 -21.64 -1.98
CA ASP A 60 13.37 -20.72 -1.16
C ASP A 60 12.47 -19.65 -0.55
N HIS A 61 12.81 -19.28 0.69
CA HIS A 61 12.10 -18.27 1.43
C HIS A 61 12.23 -16.90 0.73
N ILE A 62 11.09 -16.27 0.43
CA ILE A 62 11.06 -15.06 -0.40
C ILE A 62 11.39 -13.78 0.37
N THR A 63 11.17 -13.73 1.68
CA THR A 63 11.31 -12.52 2.49
C THR A 63 12.73 -11.89 2.41
N PRO A 64 13.85 -12.64 2.43
CA PRO A 64 15.19 -12.09 2.22
C PRO A 64 15.36 -11.39 0.87
N SER A 65 14.69 -11.88 -0.17
CA SER A 65 14.76 -11.25 -1.51
C SER A 65 14.11 -9.88 -1.53
N TYR A 66 13.04 -9.66 -0.75
CA TYR A 66 12.38 -8.36 -0.64
C TYR A 66 13.32 -7.33 -0.01
N VAL A 67 13.95 -7.71 1.10
CA VAL A 67 14.95 -6.88 1.79
C VAL A 67 16.13 -6.56 0.87
N ALA A 68 16.70 -7.57 0.21
CA ALA A 68 17.84 -7.41 -0.68
C ALA A 68 17.55 -6.53 -1.92
N CYS A 69 16.28 -6.39 -2.31
CA CYS A 69 15.87 -5.53 -3.44
C CYS A 69 15.28 -4.19 -3.00
N GLY A 70 15.19 -3.92 -1.69
CA GLY A 70 14.55 -2.72 -1.14
C GLY A 70 13.08 -2.63 -1.51
N LEU A 71 12.36 -3.76 -1.50
CA LEU A 71 10.96 -3.84 -1.88
C LEU A 71 10.08 -4.23 -0.68
N LEU A 72 8.88 -3.66 -0.64
CA LEU A 72 7.83 -4.04 0.30
C LEU A 72 7.05 -5.24 -0.25
N LYS A 73 6.54 -6.10 0.64
CA LYS A 73 5.52 -7.10 0.27
C LYS A 73 4.27 -6.39 -0.24
N TYR A 74 3.49 -7.06 -1.10
CA TYR A 74 2.32 -6.47 -1.77
C TYR A 74 1.39 -5.71 -0.81
N ARG A 75 0.96 -6.30 0.33
CA ARG A 75 0.09 -5.62 1.30
C ARG A 75 0.68 -4.31 1.82
N ARG A 76 1.92 -4.34 2.30
CA ARG A 76 2.59 -3.12 2.81
C ARG A 76 2.84 -2.10 1.71
N ARG A 77 3.07 -2.57 0.47
CA ARG A 77 3.20 -1.69 -0.69
C ARG A 77 1.86 -1.02 -1.01
N HIS A 78 0.76 -1.77 -0.96
CA HIS A 78 -0.60 -1.28 -1.18
C HIS A 78 -0.95 -0.19 -0.15
N ASP A 79 -0.75 -0.47 1.15
CA ASP A 79 -0.97 0.51 2.23
C ASP A 79 -0.11 1.76 2.04
N TYR A 80 1.16 1.60 1.68
CA TYR A 80 2.06 2.72 1.41
C TYR A 80 1.58 3.59 0.24
N LEU A 81 1.17 2.99 -0.87
CA LEU A 81 0.66 3.73 -2.04
C LEU A 81 -0.66 4.44 -1.73
N ALA A 82 -1.55 3.80 -0.98
CA ALA A 82 -2.79 4.41 -0.53
C ALA A 82 -2.52 5.62 0.39
N LEU A 83 -1.58 5.49 1.32
CA LEU A 83 -1.10 6.61 2.16
C LEU A 83 -0.43 7.72 1.34
N CYS A 84 0.35 7.39 0.30
CA CYS A 84 0.93 8.40 -0.59
C CYS A 84 -0.14 9.18 -1.35
N LEU A 85 -1.20 8.51 -1.81
CA LEU A 85 -2.34 9.15 -2.45
C LEU A 85 -3.10 10.03 -1.46
N LEU A 86 -3.33 9.55 -0.23
CA LEU A 86 -3.94 10.36 0.83
C LEU A 86 -3.07 11.60 1.16
N ALA A 87 -1.76 11.43 1.31
CA ALA A 87 -0.86 12.53 1.62
C ALA A 87 -0.73 13.53 0.46
N SER A 88 -0.90 13.09 -0.79
CA SER A 88 -0.95 14.00 -1.94
C SER A 88 -2.29 14.75 -2.01
N THR A 89 -3.41 14.08 -1.75
CA THR A 89 -4.74 14.69 -1.71
C THR A 89 -4.86 15.71 -0.59
N LEU A 90 -4.36 15.41 0.61
CA LEU A 90 -4.37 16.35 1.74
C LEU A 90 -3.51 17.59 1.48
N ARG A 91 -2.37 17.44 0.80
CA ARG A 91 -1.47 18.57 0.51
C ARG A 91 -1.92 19.43 -0.66
N ARG A 92 -2.53 18.82 -1.69
CA ARG A 92 -2.83 19.51 -2.96
C ARG A 92 -4.32 19.73 -3.20
N GLY A 93 -5.20 19.09 -2.42
CA GLY A 93 -6.65 19.10 -2.66
C GLY A 93 -7.08 18.34 -3.92
N VAL A 94 -6.20 17.53 -4.51
CA VAL A 94 -6.45 16.84 -5.79
C VAL A 94 -6.30 15.32 -5.62
N PRO A 95 -7.23 14.53 -6.18
CA PRO A 95 -8.46 14.96 -6.85
C PRO A 95 -9.55 15.45 -5.88
N ALA A 96 -10.34 16.45 -6.31
CA ALA A 96 -11.34 17.12 -5.49
C ALA A 96 -12.35 16.15 -4.86
N TYR A 97 -12.83 15.16 -5.63
CA TYR A 97 -13.77 14.14 -5.14
C TYR A 97 -13.23 13.29 -3.97
N LEU A 98 -11.89 13.19 -3.83
CA LEU A 98 -11.27 12.58 -2.66
C LEU A 98 -11.13 13.60 -1.54
N ALA A 99 -10.63 14.80 -1.85
CA ALA A 99 -10.37 15.86 -0.88
C ALA A 99 -11.65 16.27 -0.12
N ASP A 100 -12.77 16.41 -0.80
CA ASP A 100 -14.06 16.82 -0.21
C ASP A 100 -14.59 15.83 0.84
N ARG A 101 -14.13 14.57 0.78
CA ARG A 101 -14.52 13.51 1.72
C ARG A 101 -13.54 13.35 2.87
N LEU A 102 -12.42 14.06 2.87
CA LEU A 102 -11.41 14.01 3.91
C LEU A 102 -11.59 15.20 4.85
N SER A 103 -11.72 14.93 6.15
CA SER A 103 -11.82 15.97 7.17
C SER A 103 -11.07 15.56 8.43
N PHE A 104 -10.35 16.51 9.02
CA PHE A 104 -9.70 16.31 10.31
C PHE A 104 -10.72 16.39 11.45
N VAL A 105 -10.43 15.72 12.55
CA VAL A 105 -11.24 15.82 13.78
C VAL A 105 -11.18 17.26 14.30
N ARG A 106 -12.34 17.90 14.42
CA ARG A 106 -12.45 19.24 15.02
C ARG A 106 -12.23 19.14 16.53
N ARG A 107 -11.38 20.03 17.08
CA ARG A 107 -11.21 20.19 18.53
C ARG A 107 -12.57 20.52 19.17
N GLY A 108 -12.92 19.78 20.23
CA GLY A 108 -14.15 20.02 21.01
C GLY A 108 -15.35 19.14 20.64
N ALA A 109 -15.21 18.21 19.69
CA ALA A 109 -16.24 17.18 19.48
C ALA A 109 -16.32 16.21 20.67
N PRO A 110 -17.48 15.58 20.95
CA PRO A 110 -17.58 14.54 21.98
C PRO A 110 -16.57 13.42 21.71
N GLY A 111 -15.71 13.11 22.69
CA GLY A 111 -14.61 12.13 22.54
C GLY A 111 -13.31 12.68 21.91
N SER A 112 -13.25 13.97 21.55
CA SER A 112 -12.06 14.63 20.96
C SER A 112 -10.90 14.82 21.93
N LEU A 113 -11.10 14.72 23.25
CA LEU A 113 -10.06 14.95 24.26
C LEU A 113 -8.91 13.92 24.18
N ARG A 114 -9.16 12.74 23.60
CA ARG A 114 -8.15 11.69 23.39
C ARG A 114 -7.58 11.67 21.97
N ARG A 115 -8.07 12.54 21.08
CA ARG A 115 -7.72 12.52 19.65
C ARG A 115 -6.93 13.75 19.27
N SER A 116 -5.85 13.56 18.51
CA SER A 116 -5.07 14.69 18.02
C SER A 116 -5.82 15.43 16.91
N HIS A 117 -5.53 16.73 16.75
CA HIS A 117 -6.06 17.53 15.65
C HIS A 117 -5.50 17.10 14.26
N LEU A 118 -4.52 16.19 14.26
CA LEU A 118 -3.92 15.60 13.08
C LEU A 118 -4.61 14.29 12.67
N GLU A 119 -5.57 13.79 13.47
CA GLU A 119 -6.35 12.60 13.13
C GLU A 119 -7.44 12.92 12.10
N LEU A 120 -7.61 12.00 11.16
CA LEU A 120 -8.69 12.03 10.20
C LEU A 120 -9.97 11.45 10.81
N LYS A 121 -11.10 12.08 10.47
CA LYS A 121 -12.42 11.55 10.79
C LYS A 121 -12.63 10.26 9.98
N ILE A 122 -12.84 9.16 10.67
CA ILE A 122 -13.18 7.88 10.06
C ILE A 122 -14.70 7.87 9.80
N PRO A 123 -15.16 7.78 8.54
CA PRO A 123 -16.58 7.63 8.23
C PRO A 123 -17.14 6.35 8.84
N TRP A 124 -18.41 6.38 9.24
CA TRP A 124 -19.09 5.15 9.66
C TRP A 124 -19.28 4.22 8.46
N ALA A 125 -18.97 2.94 8.65
CA ALA A 125 -18.99 1.94 7.58
C ALA A 125 -19.64 0.65 8.06
N ALA A 126 -20.88 0.40 7.61
CA ALA A 126 -21.68 -0.74 8.00
C ALA A 126 -21.19 -2.07 7.41
N THR A 127 -20.73 -2.03 6.16
CA THR A 127 -20.34 -3.22 5.39
C THR A 127 -18.83 -3.37 5.36
N SER A 128 -18.34 -4.60 5.22
CA SER A 128 -16.91 -4.90 5.02
C SER A 128 -16.34 -4.15 3.82
N SER A 129 -17.06 -4.11 2.71
CA SER A 129 -16.64 -3.38 1.51
C SER A 129 -16.49 -1.88 1.74
N LEU A 130 -17.38 -1.27 2.54
CA LEU A 130 -17.25 0.14 2.89
C LEU A 130 -16.13 0.38 3.90
N GLN A 131 -15.88 -0.57 4.81
CA GLN A 131 -14.75 -0.52 5.73
C GLN A 131 -13.40 -0.60 5.01
N ASN A 132 -13.37 -1.34 3.90
CA ASN A 132 -12.23 -1.44 3.01
C ASN A 132 -12.26 -0.37 1.90
N ALA A 133 -13.21 0.57 1.91
CA ALA A 133 -13.19 1.67 0.96
C ALA A 133 -11.97 2.57 1.25
N PHE A 134 -11.44 3.19 0.19
CA PHE A 134 -10.24 4.04 0.26
C PHE A 134 -10.24 4.95 1.49
N PHE A 135 -11.28 5.77 1.68
CA PHE A 135 -11.36 6.75 2.76
C PHE A 135 -11.30 6.14 4.16
N VAL A 136 -11.97 5.02 4.38
CA VAL A 136 -12.03 4.38 5.70
C VAL A 136 -10.71 3.69 5.99
N HIS A 137 -10.18 2.95 5.01
CA HIS A 137 -8.89 2.27 5.11
C HIS A 137 -7.75 3.25 5.34
N THR A 138 -7.63 4.28 4.49
CA THR A 138 -6.53 5.25 4.59
C THR A 138 -6.65 6.15 5.81
N ALA A 139 -7.85 6.50 6.28
CA ALA A 139 -8.01 7.27 7.51
C ALA A 139 -7.56 6.47 8.74
N ARG A 140 -7.86 5.16 8.78
CA ARG A 140 -7.33 4.26 9.82
C ARG A 140 -5.82 4.17 9.74
N LEU A 141 -5.27 3.87 8.57
CA LEU A 141 -3.82 3.79 8.35
C LEU A 141 -3.11 5.07 8.77
N TRP A 142 -3.68 6.24 8.47
CA TRP A 142 -3.14 7.54 8.85
C TRP A 142 -3.14 7.74 10.36
N ASN A 143 -4.24 7.41 11.03
CA ASN A 143 -4.38 7.54 12.47
C ASN A 143 -3.49 6.53 13.23
N ASP A 144 -3.15 5.39 12.62
CA ASP A 144 -2.25 4.37 13.16
C ASP A 144 -0.76 4.73 12.96
N LEU A 145 -0.43 5.79 12.22
CA LEU A 145 0.95 6.25 12.10
C LEU A 145 1.46 6.74 13.46
N PRO A 146 2.75 6.49 13.78
CA PRO A 146 3.33 7.01 15.00
C PRO A 146 3.24 8.54 14.99
N GLN A 147 2.45 9.10 15.92
CA GLN A 147 2.40 10.54 16.12
C GLN A 147 3.78 10.95 16.63
N ARG A 148 4.45 11.85 15.90
CA ARG A 148 5.65 12.48 16.44
C ARG A 148 5.20 13.40 17.55
N ASP A 149 5.47 13.00 18.78
CA ASP A 149 5.46 13.89 19.93
C ASP A 149 6.48 15.00 19.62
N LEU A 150 6.00 16.18 19.23
CA LEU A 150 6.76 17.43 19.12
C LEU A 150 6.21 18.40 20.17
#